data_AF-A0A9D4FYY2-F1
#
_entry.id   AF-A0A9D4FYY2-F1
#
_cell.length_a   1.000
_cell.length_b   1.000
_cell.length_c   1.000
_cell.angle_alpha   90.00
_cell.angle_beta   90.00
_cell.angle_gamma   90.00
#
_symmetry.space_group_name_H-M   'P 1'
#
loop_
_entity.id
_entity.type
_entity.pdbx_description
1 polymer ?
#
loop_
_entity_poly.entity_id
_entity_poly.type
_entity_poly.pdbx_seq_one_letter_code
_entity_poly.pdbx_strand_id
1 'polypeptide(L)'
;MTFDGHSTHCAIHKNDVPLSTIYVSGANGHQWDSASSTVSVAMVKGDTVTLRHMDDDHSVAGAFYGGQSRFTGFLLQQHGHELSVAPIIG
;
A
#
# COMPACT_ATOMS: atom_id res chain seq x y z
N MET A 1 -4.31 -33.16 1.84
CA MET A 1 -4.25 -31.92 2.63
C MET A 1 -4.86 -30.83 1.77
N THR A 2 -6.08 -30.43 2.10
CA THR A 2 -6.83 -29.34 1.46
C THR A 2 -6.49 -28.04 2.19
N PHE A 3 -6.25 -26.97 1.45
CA PHE A 3 -5.98 -25.65 2.02
C PHE A 3 -7.29 -24.87 2.05
N ASP A 4 -7.64 -24.30 3.20
CA ASP A 4 -8.71 -23.29 3.23
C ASP A 4 -8.09 -21.98 2.72
N GLY A 5 -8.30 -21.71 1.43
CA GLY A 5 -7.85 -20.48 0.80
C GLY A 5 -8.79 -19.35 1.19
N HIS A 6 -8.48 -18.62 2.26
CA HIS A 6 -9.20 -17.38 2.58
C HIS A 6 -8.76 -16.25 1.66
N SER A 7 -9.68 -15.34 1.33
CA SER A 7 -9.35 -14.14 0.56
C SER A 7 -8.45 -13.24 1.40
N THR A 8 -7.46 -12.59 0.76
CA THR A 8 -6.57 -11.64 1.45
C THR A 8 -6.94 -10.23 1.03
N HIS A 9 -7.22 -9.37 2.02
CA HIS A 9 -7.44 -7.94 1.79
C HIS A 9 -6.31 -7.11 2.40
N CYS A 10 -5.65 -6.33 1.56
CA CYS A 10 -4.68 -5.31 1.97
C CYS A 10 -5.13 -3.93 1.50
N ALA A 11 -4.67 -2.88 2.15
CA ALA A 11 -4.89 -1.52 1.69
C ALA A 11 -3.62 -0.68 1.84
N ILE A 12 -3.40 0.23 0.89
CA ILE A 12 -2.38 1.27 0.98
C ILE A 12 -3.03 2.45 1.70
N HIS A 13 -2.45 2.89 2.82
CA HIS A 13 -2.92 4.02 3.60
C HIS A 13 -1.94 5.18 3.52
N LYS A 14 -2.46 6.41 3.52
CA LYS A 14 -1.72 7.63 3.82
C LYS A 14 -2.24 8.22 5.12
N ASN A 15 -1.39 8.37 6.14
CA ASN A 15 -1.78 8.90 7.45
C ASN A 15 -3.09 8.26 7.97
N ASP A 16 -3.10 6.92 8.04
CA ASP A 16 -4.27 6.11 8.44
C ASP A 16 -5.48 6.13 7.50
N VAL A 17 -5.52 6.98 6.47
CA VAL A 17 -6.61 7.03 5.48
C VAL A 17 -6.33 6.08 4.31
N PRO A 18 -7.27 5.18 3.95
CA PRO A 18 -7.07 4.26 2.82
C PRO A 18 -7.07 5.02 1.48
N LEU A 19 -6.09 4.72 0.63
CA LEU A 19 -5.95 5.22 -0.74
C LEU A 19 -6.38 4.20 -1.78
N SER A 20 -6.06 2.92 -1.55
CA SER A 20 -6.35 1.83 -2.48
C SER A 20 -6.47 0.53 -1.71
N THR A 21 -7.44 -0.29 -2.09
CA THR A 21 -7.63 -1.65 -1.56
C THR A 21 -7.19 -2.67 -2.60
N ILE A 22 -6.50 -3.70 -2.13
CA ILE A 22 -5.96 -4.82 -2.90
C ILE A 22 -6.70 -6.06 -2.44
N TYR A 23 -7.40 -6.70 -3.36
CA TYR A 23 -8.19 -7.91 -3.10
C TYR A 23 -7.57 -9.08 -3.87
N VAL A 24 -7.31 -10.17 -3.16
CA VAL A 24 -6.95 -11.46 -3.75
C VAL A 24 -8.01 -12.46 -3.32
N SER A 25 -8.75 -13.02 -4.29
CA SER A 25 -9.66 -14.14 -3.98
C SER A 25 -8.85 -15.39 -3.68
N GLY A 26 -9.02 -15.95 -2.50
CA GLY A 26 -8.57 -17.32 -2.24
C GLY A 26 -9.44 -18.27 -3.06
N ALA A 27 -8.97 -18.69 -4.24
CA ALA A 27 -9.64 -19.76 -4.97
C ALA A 27 -9.43 -21.08 -4.22
N ASN A 28 -10.50 -21.85 -4.01
CA ASN A 28 -10.55 -23.11 -3.27
C ASN A 28 -9.27 -23.96 -3.39
N GLY A 29 -8.37 -23.73 -2.44
CA GLY A 29 -7.43 -24.69 -1.89
C GLY A 29 -6.16 -25.06 -2.63
N HIS A 30 -5.78 -24.54 -3.80
CA HIS A 30 -4.51 -24.99 -4.42
C HIS A 30 -3.75 -23.98 -5.30
N GLN A 31 -4.17 -22.72 -5.41
CA GLN A 31 -3.49 -21.75 -6.29
C GLN A 31 -2.88 -20.59 -5.51
N TRP A 32 -1.62 -20.30 -5.80
CA TRP A 32 -0.93 -19.10 -5.34
C TRP A 32 -1.42 -17.97 -6.25
N ASP A 33 -2.22 -17.07 -5.69
CA ASP A 33 -2.72 -15.90 -6.42
C ASP A 33 -1.96 -14.64 -5.99
N SER A 34 -1.86 -13.67 -6.88
CA SER A 34 -1.15 -12.42 -6.65
C SER A 34 -1.96 -11.23 -7.15
N ALA A 35 -2.10 -10.22 -6.30
CA ALA A 35 -2.58 -8.91 -6.70
C ALA A 35 -1.49 -7.87 -6.51
N SER A 36 -1.53 -6.84 -7.36
CA SER A 36 -0.67 -5.67 -7.27
C SER A 36 -1.50 -4.41 -7.39
N SER A 37 -1.06 -3.35 -6.71
CA SER A 37 -1.62 -2.01 -6.83
C SER A 37 -0.49 -1.00 -6.72
N THR A 38 -0.66 0.11 -7.43
CA THR A 38 0.29 1.22 -7.45
C THR A 38 -0.50 2.51 -7.28
N VAL A 39 -0.02 3.40 -6.42
CA VAL A 39 -0.60 4.72 -6.23
C VAL A 39 0.48 5.79 -6.40
N SER A 40 0.11 6.89 -7.03
CA SER A 40 0.88 8.13 -7.00
C SER A 40 0.16 9.10 -6.07
N VAL A 41 0.82 9.54 -5.01
CA VAL A 41 0.20 10.39 -3.99
C VAL A 41 1.10 11.58 -3.64
N ALA A 42 0.50 12.76 -3.56
CA ALA A 42 1.19 13.94 -3.06
C ALA A 42 1.46 13.79 -1.56
N MET A 43 2.72 13.98 -1.18
CA MET A 43 3.18 13.88 0.20
C MET A 43 3.76 15.20 0.67
N VAL A 44 3.45 15.58 1.91
CA VAL A 44 4.17 16.61 2.64
C VAL A 44 5.10 15.97 3.66
N LYS A 45 6.09 16.74 4.13
CA LYS A 45 7.03 16.25 5.14
C LYS A 45 6.26 15.81 6.39
N GLY A 46 6.48 14.56 6.80
CA GLY A 46 5.80 13.94 7.95
C GLY A 46 4.64 13.01 7.56
N ASP A 47 4.19 13.03 6.31
CA ASP A 47 3.22 12.06 5.83
C ASP A 47 3.83 10.65 5.84
N THR A 48 3.00 9.66 6.14
CA THR A 48 3.35 8.24 6.12
C THR A 48 2.54 7.51 5.06
N VAL A 49 3.15 6.51 4.42
CA VAL A 49 2.45 5.55 3.56
C VAL A 49 2.72 4.15 4.09
N THR A 50 1.65 3.40 4.34
CA THR A 50 1.73 2.05 4.93
C THR A 50 0.86 1.08 4.15
N LEU A 51 1.27 -0.20 4.11
CA LEU A 51 0.41 -1.29 3.68
C LEU A 51 -0.19 -1.93 4.94
N ARG A 52 -1.51 -2.07 4.98
CA ARG A 52 -2.24 -2.67 6.12
C ARG A 52 -3.08 -3.84 5.66
N HIS A 53 -3.14 -4.88 6.49
CA HIS A 53 -4.13 -5.93 6.35
C HIS A 53 -5.47 -5.42 6.85
N MET A 54 -6.54 -5.72 6.11
CA MET A 54 -7.88 -5.22 6.41
C MET A 54 -8.76 -6.27 7.11
N ASP A 55 -8.36 -7.54 7.10
CA ASP A 55 -9.07 -8.63 7.77
C ASP A 55 -8.29 -9.10 9.01
N ASP A 56 -9.02 -9.45 10.07
CA ASP A 56 -8.49 -10.08 11.28
C ASP A 56 -8.04 -11.54 11.04
N ASP A 57 -8.41 -12.12 9.90
CA ASP A 57 -8.09 -13.51 9.52
C ASP A 57 -6.77 -13.55 8.73
N HIS A 58 -5.67 -13.72 9.47
CA HIS A 58 -4.28 -13.53 9.05
C HIS A 58 -3.72 -14.58 8.06
N SER A 59 -4.46 -15.05 7.06
CA SER A 59 -3.86 -15.92 6.05
C SER A 59 -3.35 -15.15 4.84
N VAL A 60 -2.45 -14.19 5.06
CA VAL A 60 -1.53 -13.83 3.97
C VAL A 60 -0.69 -15.07 3.75
N ALA A 61 -0.88 -15.75 2.63
CA ALA A 61 -0.05 -16.90 2.25
C ALA A 61 1.46 -16.56 2.07
N GLY A 62 1.91 -15.38 2.52
CA GLY A 62 3.31 -15.01 2.65
C GLY A 62 3.96 -15.49 3.97
N ALA A 63 3.24 -15.58 5.08
CA ALA A 63 3.85 -15.90 6.38
C ALA A 63 4.08 -17.40 6.60
N PHE A 64 3.25 -18.26 6.01
CA PHE A 64 3.27 -19.69 6.31
C PHE A 64 3.95 -20.56 5.24
N TYR A 65 4.04 -20.16 3.96
CA TYR A 65 4.50 -21.07 2.88
C TYR A 65 5.24 -20.44 1.69
N GLY A 66 5.93 -19.31 1.84
CA GLY A 66 6.92 -18.85 0.84
C GLY A 66 6.42 -17.91 -0.27
N GLY A 67 5.28 -17.25 -0.09
CA GLY A 67 4.86 -16.15 -0.97
C GLY A 67 5.75 -14.91 -0.83
N GLN A 68 6.28 -14.39 -1.94
CA GLN A 68 7.09 -13.17 -1.95
C GLN A 68 6.21 -11.93 -2.16
N SER A 69 5.83 -11.24 -1.07
CA SER A 69 5.17 -9.93 -1.15
C SER A 69 6.22 -8.80 -1.22
N ARG A 70 5.94 -7.75 -2.00
CA ARG A 70 6.83 -6.59 -2.16
C ARG A 70 6.08 -5.28 -1.92
N PHE A 71 6.73 -4.36 -1.21
CA PHE A 71 6.27 -2.98 -1.02
C PHE A 71 7.44 -2.03 -1.26
N THR A 72 7.33 -1.19 -2.28
CA THR A 72 8.39 -0.27 -2.71
C THR A 72 7.81 1.11 -3.03
N GLY A 73 8.65 2.13 -2.94
CA GLY A 73 8.27 3.50 -3.27
C GLY A 73 9.49 4.36 -3.56
N PHE A 74 9.30 5.43 -4.33
CA PHE A 74 10.33 6.40 -4.66
C PHE A 74 9.71 7.78 -4.92
N LEU A 75 10.53 8.84 -4.85
CA LEU A 75 10.10 10.21 -5.11
C LEU A 75 10.07 10.46 -6.62
N LEU A 76 8.88 10.76 -7.17
CA LEU A 76 8.72 11.12 -8.58
C LEU A 76 9.20 12.54 -8.88
N GLN A 77 8.77 13.50 -8.06
CA GLN A 77 9.10 14.92 -8.22
C GLN A 77 9.06 15.61 -6.85
N GLN A 78 10.04 16.46 -6.57
CA GLN A 78 10.01 17.35 -5.40
C GLN A 78 9.34 18.67 -5.78
N HIS A 79 8.26 19.03 -5.09
CA HIS A 79 7.69 20.37 -5.18
C HIS A 79 8.38 21.28 -4.16
N GLY A 80 9.17 22.24 -4.64
CA GLY A 80 9.72 23.31 -3.81
C GLY A 80 8.68 24.42 -3.64
N HIS A 81 8.45 24.85 -2.40
CA HIS A 81 7.81 26.15 -2.16
C HIS A 81 8.86 27.25 -2.41
N GLU A 82 8.88 27.82 -3.61
CA GLU A 82 9.50 29.14 -3.80
C GLU A 82 8.56 30.19 -3.20
N LEU A 83 8.78 30.54 -1.94
CA LEU A 83 8.26 31.78 -1.38
C LEU A 83 9.11 32.94 -1.95
N SER A 84 8.69 33.46 -3.10
CA SER A 84 9.20 34.73 -3.62
C SER A 84 8.58 35.87 -2.80
N VAL A 85 9.33 36.39 -1.83
CA VAL A 85 8.97 37.62 -1.14
C VAL A 85 9.44 38.78 -2.02
N ALA A 86 8.51 39.41 -2.74
CA ALA A 86 8.81 40.67 -3.41
C ALA A 86 9.16 41.72 -2.32
N PRO A 87 10.26 42.48 -2.46
CA PRO A 87 10.56 43.55 -1.52
C PRO A 87 9.45 44.61 -1.61
N ILE A 88 8.80 44.90 -0.47
CA ILE A 88 7.95 46.09 -0.34
C ILE A 88 8.92 47.28 -0.30
N ILE A 89 9.07 47.96 -1.43
CA ILE A 89 9.72 49.27 -1.47
C ILE A 89 8.70 50.28 -0.93
N GLY A 90 8.94 50.82 0.25
CA GLY A 90 8.17 51.88 0.89
C GLY A 90 9.08 52.78 1.69
#